data_AF-A0A524PHS1-F1
#
_entry.id   AF-A0A524PHS1-F1
#
_cell.length_a   1.000
_cell.length_b   1.000
_cell.length_c   1.000
_cell.angle_alpha   90.00
_cell.angle_beta   90.00
_cell.angle_gamma   90.00
#
_symmetry.space_group_name_H-M   'P 1'
#
loop_
_entity.id
_entity.type
_entity.pdbx_description
1 polymer ?
#
loop_
_entity_poly.entity_id
_entity_poly.type
_entity_poly.pdbx_seq_one_letter_code
_entity_poly.pdbx_strand_id
1 'polypeptide(L)' 'EIVEYTKMMAEAREEAIARLIEDAEAQGANAVIGLRFSTSLVMQNASEILAYGTAVVVE' A
#
# COMPACT_ATOMS: atom_id res chain seq x y z
N GLU A 1 19.07 -11.69 -5.11
CA GLU A 1 18.25 -10.81 -4.27
C GLU A 1 19.17 -10.02 -3.34
N ILE A 2 18.97 -8.71 -3.19
CA ILE A 2 19.69 -7.91 -2.20
C ILE A 2 18.78 -7.87 -0.98
N VAL A 3 19.11 -8.61 0.08
CA VAL A 3 18.25 -8.81 1.26
C VAL A 3 17.76 -7.49 1.86
N GLU A 4 18.65 -6.50 1.95
CA GLU A 4 18.34 -5.17 2.45
C GLU A 4 17.31 -4.42 1.59
N TYR A 5 17.37 -4.61 0.27
CA TYR A 5 16.43 -4.00 -0.68
C TYR A 5 15.06 -4.68 -0.60
N THR A 6 15.03 -6.01 -0.46
CA THR A 6 13.79 -6.77 -0.21
C THR A 6 13.12 -6.29 1.09
N LYS A 7 13.91 -6.09 2.16
CA LYS A 7 13.42 -5.58 3.44
C LYS A 7 12.84 -4.17 3.31
N MET A 8 13.57 -3.26 2.66
CA MET A 8 13.10 -1.88 2.41
C MET A 8 11.79 -1.85 1.63
N MET A 9 11.65 -2.68 0.59
CA MET A 9 10.40 -2.79 -0.18
C MET A 9 9.25 -3.41 0.62
N ALA A 10 9.54 -4.28 1.59
CA ALA A 10 8.53 -4.82 2.50
C ALA A 10 8.04 -3.74 3.48
N GLU A 11 8.95 -2.97 4.08
CA GLU A 11 8.60 -1.85 4.98
C GLU A 11 7.77 -0.78 4.24
N ALA A 12 8.18 -0.39 3.04
CA ALA A 12 7.44 0.58 2.22
C ALA A 12 6.03 0.08 1.84
N ARG A 13 5.88 -1.24 1.64
CA ARG A 13 4.57 -1.86 1.37
C ARG A 13 3.67 -1.79 2.60
N GLU A 14 4.19 -2.09 3.79
CA GLU A 14 3.44 -2.01 5.03
C GLU A 14 2.95 -0.59 5.31
N GLU A 15 3.81 0.41 5.09
CA GLU A 15 3.45 1.81 5.25
C GLU A 15 2.34 2.24 4.26
N ALA A 16 2.43 1.81 3.00
CA ALA A 16 1.39 2.10 2.00
C ALA A 16 0.03 1.46 2.36
N ILE A 17 0.03 0.25 2.93
CA ILE A 17 -1.18 -0.41 3.41
C ILE A 17 -1.75 0.34 4.61
N ALA A 18 -0.92 0.72 5.58
CA ALA A 18 -1.36 1.43 6.78
C ALA A 18 -2.11 2.73 6.42
N ARG A 19 -1.54 3.52 5.49
CA ARG A 19 -2.19 4.75 4.98
C ARG A 19 -3.51 4.47 4.26
N LEU A 20 -3.59 3.39 3.48
CA LEU A 20 -4.83 2.98 2.81
C LEU A 20 -5.91 2.55 3.80
N ILE A 21 -5.53 1.88 4.90
CA ILE A 21 -6.46 1.50 5.97
C ILE A 21 -6.97 2.75 6.69
N GLU A 22 -6.07 3.66 7.10
CA GLU A 22 -6.44 4.92 7.75
C GLU A 22 -7.45 5.73 6.91
N ASP A 23 -7.23 5.82 5.59
CA ASP A 23 -8.14 6.51 4.67
C ASP A 23 -9.50 5.79 4.55
N ALA A 24 -9.51 4.46 4.51
CA ALA A 24 -10.75 3.68 4.48
C ALA A 24 -11.54 3.82 5.80
N GLU A 25 -10.85 3.76 6.94
CA GLU A 25 -11.45 3.95 8.27
C GLU A 25 -12.02 5.37 8.44
N ALA A 26 -11.30 6.39 7.95
CA ALA A 26 -11.77 7.78 7.94
C ALA A 26 -13.06 7.97 7.11
N GLN A 27 -13.27 7.11 6.11
CA GLN A 27 -14.49 7.06 5.30
C GLN A 27 -15.60 6.19 5.92
N GLY A 28 -15.36 5.59 7.09
CA GLY A 28 -16.31 4.72 7.79
C GLY A 28 -16.42 3.31 7.21
N ALA A 29 -15.47 2.90 6.36
CA ALA A 29 -15.41 1.53 5.86
C ALA A 29 -14.84 0.57 6.92
N ASN A 30 -15.25 -0.70 6.86
CA ASN A 30 -14.72 -1.76 7.73
C ASN A 30 -13.91 -2.81 6.94
N ALA A 31 -13.82 -2.66 5.62
CA ALA A 31 -13.00 -3.50 4.77
C ALA A 31 -12.53 -2.74 3.51
N VAL A 32 -11.39 -3.17 2.95
CA VAL A 32 -10.94 -2.78 1.61
C VAL A 32 -10.90 -4.00 0.72
N ILE A 33 -11.67 -3.98 -0.38
CA ILE A 33 -11.70 -5.04 -1.38
C ILE A 33 -10.92 -4.63 -2.63
N GLY A 34 -10.49 -5.63 -3.41
CA GLY A 34 -9.77 -5.38 -4.66
C GLY A 34 -8.41 -4.69 -4.45
N LEU A 35 -7.75 -4.92 -3.31
CA LEU A 35 -6.43 -4.38 -3.01
C LEU A 35 -5.43 -4.72 -4.12
N ARG A 36 -4.76 -3.70 -4.64
CA ARG A 36 -3.71 -3.80 -5.65
C ARG A 36 -2.52 -2.95 -5.26
N PHE A 37 -1.36 -3.38 -5.71
CA PHE A 37 -0.12 -2.63 -5.61
C PHE A 37 0.31 -2.20 -7.00
N SER A 38 0.66 -0.92 -7.15
CA SER A 38 1.38 -0.42 -8.30
C SER A 38 2.77 0.01 -7.85
N THR A 39 3.80 -0.33 -8.62
CA THR A 39 5.16 0.12 -8.35
C THR A 39 5.66 0.93 -9.53
N SER A 40 6.20 2.12 -9.27
CA SER A 40 6.75 2.99 -10.31
C SER A 40 8.18 3.40 -9.95
N LEU A 41 9.04 3.46 -10.96
CA LEU A 41 10.38 4.04 -10.82
C LEU A 41 10.23 5.56 -10.94
N VAL A 42 10.40 6.28 -9.83
CA VAL A 42 10.19 7.74 -9.79
C VAL A 42 11.48 8.48 -10.18
N MET A 43 12.65 7.95 -9.81
CA MET A 43 13.98 8.48 -10.18
C MET A 43 14.99 7.35 -10.30
N GLN A 44 16.20 7.63 -10.82
CA GLN A 44 17.32 6.70 -10.73
C GLN A 44 17.54 6.34 -9.25
N ASN A 45 17.27 5.07 -8.91
CA ASN A 45 17.34 4.47 -7.57
C ASN A 45 16.20 4.81 -6.60
N ALA A 46 15.09 5.42 -7.05
CA ALA A 46 13.89 5.61 -6.23
C ALA A 46 12.71 4.82 -6.81
N SER A 47 12.15 3.93 -6.00
CA SER A 47 10.96 3.13 -6.32
C SER A 47 9.83 3.55 -5.40
N GLU A 48 8.66 3.83 -5.97
CA GLU A 48 7.43 4.11 -5.24
C GLU A 48 6.56 2.86 -5.22
N ILE A 49 5.88 2.63 -4.08
CA ILE A 49 4.84 1.63 -3.92
C ILE A 49 3.54 2.38 -3.63
N LEU A 50 2.53 2.15 -4.46
CA LEU A 50 1.17 2.63 -4.27
C LEU A 50 0.27 1.45 -3.93
N ALA A 51 -0.47 1.54 -2.82
CA ALA A 51 -1.55 0.63 -2.48
C ALA A 51 -2.89 1.31 -2.77
N TYR A 52 -3.80 0.63 -3.46
CA TYR A 52 -5.15 1.13 -3.73
C TYR A 52 -6.17 0.00 -3.76
N GLY A 53 -7.43 0.32 -3.47
CA GLY A 53 -8.54 -0.61 -3.42
C GLY A 53 -9.88 0.12 -3.28
N THR A 54 -10.94 -0.61 -2.97
CA THR A 54 -12.27 -0.06 -2.76
C THR A 54 -12.67 -0.24 -1.30
N ALA A 55 -12.85 0.89 -0.60
CA ALA A 55 -13.38 0.94 0.75
C ALA A 55 -14.86 0.54 0.74
N VAL A 56 -15.24 -0.43 1.57
CA VAL A 56 -16.61 -0.94 1.67
C VAL A 56 -17.02 -1.17 3.12
N VAL A 57 -18.33 -1.11 3.36
CA VAL A 57 -18.94 -1.60 4.60
C VAL A 57 -19.57 -2.95 4.30
N VAL A 58 -19.15 -3.99 5.01
CA VAL A 58 -19.75 -5.33 4.96
C VAL A 58 -20.51 -5.63 6.26
N GLU A 59 -21.62 -6.35 6.15
CA GLU A 59 -22.52 -6.76 7.24
C GLU A 59 -22.48 -8.28 7.46
#